data_AF-A0A965PCT8-F1
#
_entry.id   AF-A0A965PCT8-F1
#
_cell.length_a   1.000
_cell.length_b   1.000
_cell.length_c   1.000
_cell.angle_alpha   90.00
_cell.angle_beta   90.00
_cell.angle_gamma   90.00
#
_symmetry.space_group_name_H-M   'P 1'
#
loop_
_entity.id
_entity.type
_entity.pdbx_description
1 polymer ?
#
loop_
_entity_poly.entity_id
_entity_poly.type
_entity_poly.pdbx_seq_one_letter_code
_entity_poly.pdbx_strand_id
1 'polypeptide(L)'
;MKIFDDGRFACRKCQGDQGHRKEIWALAGIRGERDRPETPRERRAREARLRERDREERDREAVLARWRRLAPAARDVVFGAWQGRAWCRSDWRDRLREESPTPLHSDPATHWRQVLTLFESDDLVWCGGLADSGKPEHSANFIPVGELLQRDRPPGPRFSGCAFREGSFSRSACNLSKVRLRLLEADALVGFGDSARVPRQPTDDFERELNRMAAVPLVWSMAKLIGFEVIGLIDTGNKSVHALIRAAEDQSAQCLMFSEFIDPDALLHLTAPLRLPGFPHEKTGELSQLLYLNTNRTTA
;
A
#
# COMPACT_ATOMS: atom_id res chain seq x y z
N MET A 1 -14.67 -38.94 -27.49
CA MET A 1 -13.53 -38.03 -27.70
C MET A 1 -13.78 -37.27 -29.00
N LYS A 2 -13.57 -35.95 -29.07
CA LYS A 2 -13.66 -35.20 -30.33
C LYS A 2 -12.28 -34.65 -30.65
N ILE A 3 -11.78 -34.94 -31.84
CA ILE A 3 -10.57 -34.33 -32.39
C ILE A 3 -11.06 -33.06 -33.09
N PHE A 4 -10.54 -31.91 -32.70
CA PHE A 4 -10.81 -30.66 -33.38
C PHE A 4 -9.86 -30.51 -34.56
N ASP A 5 -10.25 -29.73 -35.58
CA ASP A 5 -9.48 -29.58 -36.83
C ASP A 5 -8.09 -28.94 -36.62
N ASP A 6 -7.86 -28.33 -35.45
CA ASP A 6 -6.57 -27.80 -35.02
C ASP A 6 -5.70 -28.82 -34.26
N GLY A 7 -6.11 -30.10 -34.23
CA GLY A 7 -5.40 -31.17 -33.56
C GLY A 7 -5.56 -31.18 -32.04
N ARG A 8 -6.41 -30.32 -31.45
CA ARG A 8 -6.71 -30.37 -30.02
C ARG A 8 -7.71 -31.49 -29.72
N PHE A 9 -7.57 -32.09 -28.54
CA PHE A 9 -8.48 -33.11 -28.02
C PHE A 9 -9.07 -32.61 -26.71
N ALA A 10 -10.39 -32.70 -26.56
CA ALA A 10 -11.07 -32.42 -25.29
C ALA A 10 -12.18 -33.44 -25.00
N CYS A 11 -12.42 -33.68 -23.71
CA CYS A 11 -13.60 -34.41 -23.29
C CYS A 11 -14.85 -33.59 -23.62
N ARG A 12 -15.76 -34.16 -24.41
CA ARG A 12 -17.04 -33.51 -24.75
C ARG A 12 -17.94 -33.32 -23.52
N LYS A 13 -17.78 -34.18 -22.50
CA LYS A 13 -18.61 -34.20 -21.29
C LYS A 13 -18.12 -33.24 -20.20
N CYS A 14 -16.82 -32.94 -20.16
CA CYS A 14 -16.19 -32.06 -19.16
C CYS A 14 -15.41 -30.93 -19.85
N GLN A 15 -16.07 -30.12 -20.67
CA GLN A 15 -15.42 -29.00 -21.34
C GLN A 15 -14.97 -27.94 -20.32
N GLY A 16 -13.71 -27.50 -20.41
CA GLY A 16 -13.14 -26.47 -19.52
C GLY A 16 -12.51 -26.99 -18.22
N ASP A 17 -12.73 -28.26 -17.87
CA ASP A 17 -12.14 -28.87 -16.68
C ASP A 17 -10.65 -29.18 -16.89
N GLN A 18 -9.79 -28.40 -16.22
CA GLN A 18 -8.34 -28.56 -16.31
C GLN A 18 -7.82 -29.84 -15.64
N GLY A 19 -8.51 -30.36 -14.62
CA GLY A 19 -8.14 -31.62 -13.95
C GLY A 19 -8.42 -32.81 -14.86
N HIS A 20 -9.62 -32.85 -15.43
CA HIS A 20 -10.02 -33.93 -16.33
C HIS A 20 -9.21 -33.94 -17.64
N ARG A 21 -8.84 -32.76 -18.16
CA ARG A 21 -7.93 -32.65 -19.31
C ARG A 21 -6.54 -33.22 -19.02
N LYS A 22 -6.01 -33.05 -17.80
CA LYS A 22 -4.73 -33.63 -17.38
C LYS A 22 -4.78 -35.16 -17.32
N GLU A 23 -5.87 -35.73 -16.80
CA GLU A 23 -6.05 -37.18 -16.76
C GLU A 23 -6.06 -37.79 -18.16
N ILE A 24 -6.76 -37.16 -19.11
CA ILE A 24 -6.78 -37.61 -20.50
C ILE A 24 -5.39 -37.52 -21.13
N TRP A 25 -4.63 -36.46 -20.85
CA TRP A 25 -3.26 -36.30 -21.36
C TRP A 25 -2.32 -37.36 -20.78
N ALA A 26 -2.43 -37.64 -19.49
CA ALA A 26 -1.68 -38.70 -18.82
C ALA A 26 -2.01 -40.09 -19.43
N LEU A 27 -3.30 -40.39 -19.65
CA LEU A 27 -3.74 -41.64 -20.28
C LEU A 27 -3.28 -41.76 -21.75
N ALA A 28 -3.19 -40.65 -22.47
CA ALA A 28 -2.70 -40.60 -23.85
C ALA A 28 -1.16 -40.61 -23.94
N GLY A 29 -0.44 -40.65 -22.82
CA GLY A 29 1.03 -40.59 -22.79
C GLY A 29 1.60 -39.22 -23.21
N ILE A 30 0.76 -38.20 -23.32
CA ILE A 30 1.17 -36.83 -23.66
C ILE A 30 1.64 -36.16 -22.37
N ARG A 31 2.95 -36.21 -22.14
CA ARG A 31 3.61 -35.47 -21.06
C ARG A 31 3.43 -33.96 -21.31
N GLY A 32 2.89 -33.24 -20.34
CA GLY A 32 2.70 -31.80 -20.48
C GLY A 32 4.07 -31.09 -20.55
N GLU A 33 4.11 -29.84 -21.02
CA GLU A 33 5.33 -29.02 -20.96
C GLU A 33 5.94 -28.89 -19.55
N ARG A 34 5.15 -29.13 -18.50
CA ARG A 34 5.61 -29.18 -17.10
C ARG A 34 6.28 -30.50 -16.70
N ASP A 35 6.10 -31.57 -17.48
CA ASP A 35 6.73 -32.88 -17.24
C ASP A 35 8.08 -33.00 -17.95
N ARG A 36 8.51 -31.95 -18.67
CA ARG A 36 9.86 -31.91 -19.21
C ARG A 36 10.85 -31.84 -18.05
N PRO A 37 11.91 -32.67 -18.04
CA PRO A 37 12.97 -32.53 -17.06
C PRO A 37 13.50 -31.11 -17.11
N GLU A 38 13.50 -30.43 -15.98
CA GLU A 38 14.03 -29.08 -15.86
C GLU A 38 15.49 -29.08 -16.30
N THR A 39 15.84 -28.20 -17.24
CA THR A 39 17.20 -28.13 -17.77
C THR A 39 18.18 -27.71 -16.67
N PRO A 40 19.48 -28.08 -16.76
CA PRO A 40 20.47 -27.60 -15.80
C PRO A 40 20.51 -26.07 -15.66
N ARG A 41 20.20 -25.33 -16.74
CA ARG A 41 20.13 -23.86 -16.74
C ARG A 41 18.91 -23.35 -15.96
N GLU A 42 17.72 -23.92 -16.18
CA GLU A 42 16.50 -23.55 -15.46
C GLU A 42 16.61 -23.85 -13.96
N ARG A 43 17.14 -25.02 -13.60
CA ARG A 43 17.39 -25.40 -12.20
C ARG A 43 18.34 -24.42 -11.52
N ARG A 44 19.47 -24.07 -12.16
CA ARG A 44 20.41 -23.06 -11.65
C ARG A 44 19.75 -21.68 -11.48
N ALA A 45 18.92 -21.27 -12.45
CA ALA A 45 18.20 -20.00 -12.37
C ALA A 45 17.17 -19.98 -11.23
N ARG A 46 16.44 -21.08 -11.01
CA ARG A 46 15.51 -21.23 -9.90
C ARG A 46 16.22 -21.20 -8.55
N GLU A 47 17.31 -21.96 -8.42
CA GLU A 47 18.14 -21.97 -7.20
C GLU A 47 18.75 -20.60 -6.92
N ALA A 48 19.21 -19.87 -7.94
CA ALA A 48 19.70 -18.51 -7.79
C ALA A 48 18.61 -17.57 -7.26
N ARG A 49 17.40 -17.61 -7.81
CA ARG A 49 16.24 -16.81 -7.34
C ARG A 49 15.85 -17.15 -5.90
N LEU A 50 15.87 -18.43 -5.53
CA LEU A 50 15.60 -18.84 -4.15
C LEU A 50 16.67 -18.31 -3.19
N ARG A 51 17.95 -18.42 -3.54
CA ARG A 51 19.05 -17.89 -2.72
C ARG A 51 19.01 -16.37 -2.57
N GLU A 52 18.63 -15.66 -3.64
CA GLU A 52 18.44 -14.21 -3.61
C GLU A 52 17.31 -13.84 -2.66
N ARG A 53 16.14 -14.49 -2.79
CA ARG A 53 15.02 -14.31 -1.87
C ARG A 53 15.40 -14.61 -0.41
N ASP A 54 16.13 -15.70 -0.16
CA ASP A 54 16.59 -16.08 1.18
C ASP A 54 17.65 -15.10 1.74
N ARG A 55 18.40 -14.39 0.88
CA ARG A 55 19.30 -13.31 1.31
C ARG A 55 18.51 -12.07 1.65
N GLU A 56 17.59 -11.64 0.77
CA GLU A 56 16.70 -10.50 1.02
C GLU A 56 15.89 -10.68 2.32
N GLU A 57 15.39 -11.89 2.58
CA GLU A 57 14.65 -12.21 3.78
C GLU A 57 15.54 -12.16 5.05
N ARG A 58 16.77 -12.68 4.97
CA ARG A 58 17.74 -12.58 6.07
C ARG A 58 18.20 -11.16 6.35
N ASP A 59 18.48 -10.39 5.30
CA ASP A 59 18.85 -8.98 5.43
C ASP A 59 17.69 -8.18 6.03
N ARG A 60 16.44 -8.45 5.59
CA ARG A 60 15.22 -7.92 6.18
C ARG A 60 15.12 -8.27 7.66
N GLU A 61 15.30 -9.54 8.03
CA GLU A 61 15.21 -9.98 9.42
C GLU A 61 16.32 -9.40 10.30
N ALA A 62 17.55 -9.28 9.80
CA ALA A 62 18.67 -8.66 10.51
C ALA A 62 18.42 -7.17 10.78
N VAL A 63 17.91 -6.44 9.78
CA VAL A 63 17.48 -5.04 9.91
C VAL A 63 16.36 -4.94 10.96
N LEU A 64 15.32 -5.76 10.86
CA LEU A 64 14.23 -5.81 11.84
C LEU A 64 14.73 -6.12 13.26
N ALA A 65 15.65 -7.08 13.42
CA ALA A 65 16.20 -7.47 14.70
C ALA A 65 17.03 -6.35 15.34
N ARG A 66 17.84 -5.63 14.56
CA ARG A 66 18.57 -4.43 15.03
C ARG A 66 17.59 -3.38 15.53
N TRP A 67 16.50 -3.16 14.80
CA TRP A 67 15.54 -2.11 15.13
C TRP A 67 14.59 -2.46 16.27
N ARG A 68 14.19 -3.72 16.43
CA ARG A 68 13.43 -4.19 17.61
C ARG A 68 14.14 -3.91 18.94
N ARG A 69 15.48 -3.87 18.93
CA ARG A 69 16.28 -3.47 20.12
C ARG A 69 16.15 -1.98 20.45
N LEU A 70 15.84 -1.14 19.47
CA LEU A 70 15.73 0.32 19.60
C LEU A 70 14.28 0.79 19.80
N ALA A 71 13.30 -0.06 19.49
CA ALA A 71 11.87 0.22 19.60
C ALA A 71 11.40 0.72 20.99
N PRO A 72 11.87 0.20 22.15
CA PRO A 72 11.43 0.69 23.45
C PRO A 72 11.73 2.18 23.68
N ALA A 73 12.92 2.65 23.28
CA ALA A 73 13.28 4.06 23.40
C ALA A 73 12.45 4.94 22.46
N ALA A 74 12.18 4.45 21.25
CA ALA A 74 11.30 5.13 20.31
C ALA A 74 9.85 5.21 20.84
N ARG A 75 9.37 4.14 21.49
CA ARG A 75 8.07 4.10 22.19
C ARG A 75 7.99 5.18 23.25
N ASP A 76 8.96 5.28 24.15
CA ASP A 76 8.93 6.29 25.22
C ASP A 76 8.91 7.73 24.67
N VAL A 77 9.62 7.98 23.56
CA VAL A 77 9.56 9.29 22.88
C VAL A 77 8.19 9.56 22.26
N VAL A 78 7.59 8.58 21.58
CA VAL A 78 6.26 8.70 20.97
C VAL A 78 5.19 8.90 22.03
N PHE A 79 5.20 8.09 23.10
CA PHE A 79 4.22 8.18 24.18
C PHE A 79 4.41 9.46 25.02
N GLY A 80 5.65 9.90 25.25
CA GLY A 80 5.92 11.20 25.88
C GLY A 80 5.42 12.38 25.03
N ALA A 81 5.60 12.33 23.71
CA ALA A 81 5.06 13.33 22.79
C ALA A 81 3.52 13.31 22.73
N TRP A 82 2.92 12.12 22.87
CA TRP A 82 1.46 11.93 22.92
C TRP A 82 0.85 12.54 24.18
N GLN A 83 1.46 12.31 25.35
CA GLN A 83 0.99 12.86 26.63
C GLN A 83 1.17 14.38 26.74
N GLY A 84 2.16 14.95 26.04
CA GLY A 84 2.50 16.38 26.14
C GLY A 84 1.78 17.31 25.15
N ARG A 85 1.02 16.82 24.18
CA ARG A 85 0.39 17.65 23.15
C ARG A 85 -1.14 17.65 23.22
N ALA A 86 -1.74 18.76 22.80
CA ALA A 86 -3.19 19.02 22.77
C ALA A 86 -4.01 18.14 21.80
N TRP A 87 -3.42 17.11 21.19
CA TRP A 87 -4.07 16.24 20.19
C TRP A 87 -5.06 15.24 20.80
N CYS A 88 -5.16 15.14 22.13
CA CYS A 88 -6.18 14.38 22.84
C CYS A 88 -7.52 15.12 22.96
N ARG A 89 -7.93 15.83 21.91
CA ARG A 89 -9.17 16.60 21.84
C ARG A 89 -10.01 16.11 20.68
N SER A 90 -11.33 16.20 20.82
CA SER A 90 -12.28 15.80 19.78
C SER A 90 -12.16 16.62 18.49
N ASP A 91 -11.45 17.76 18.50
CA ASP A 91 -11.24 18.68 17.37
C ASP A 91 -9.97 18.38 16.55
N TRP A 92 -9.32 17.22 16.78
CA TRP A 92 -8.00 16.92 16.17
C TRP A 92 -8.00 16.97 14.63
N ARG A 93 -9.10 16.56 13.97
CA ARG A 93 -9.23 16.64 12.51
C ARG A 93 -9.25 18.08 12.01
N ASP A 94 -10.00 18.95 12.68
CA ASP A 94 -10.15 20.35 12.30
C ASP A 94 -8.81 21.08 12.47
N ARG A 95 -8.11 20.83 13.58
CA ARG A 95 -6.75 21.35 13.79
C ARG A 95 -5.78 20.93 12.71
N LEU A 96 -5.78 19.66 12.30
CA LEU A 96 -4.91 19.20 11.21
C LEU A 96 -5.21 19.89 9.90
N ARG A 97 -6.49 20.11 9.60
CA ARG A 97 -6.94 20.82 8.40
C ARG A 97 -6.53 22.30 8.45
N GLU A 98 -6.61 22.94 9.61
CA GLU A 98 -6.17 24.32 9.86
C GLU A 98 -4.64 24.46 9.77
N GLU A 99 -3.89 23.48 10.28
CA GLU A 99 -2.43 23.45 10.23
C GLU A 99 -1.87 23.01 8.86
N SER A 100 -2.73 22.57 7.94
CA SER A 100 -2.35 22.14 6.59
C SER A 100 -1.76 23.31 5.79
N PRO A 101 -0.48 23.24 5.32
CA PRO A 101 0.13 24.31 4.53
C PRO A 101 -0.62 24.59 3.24
N THR A 102 -1.22 23.56 2.64
CA THR A 102 -2.11 23.69 1.50
C THR A 102 -3.57 23.73 2.00
N PRO A 103 -4.34 24.77 1.67
CA PRO A 103 -5.76 24.83 2.02
C PRO A 103 -6.53 23.63 1.47
N LEU A 104 -7.28 22.96 2.34
CA LEU A 104 -8.06 21.79 1.98
C LEU A 104 -9.48 22.22 1.54
N HIS A 105 -10.02 21.52 0.55
CA HIS A 105 -11.40 21.76 0.14
C HIS A 105 -12.37 21.41 1.28
N SER A 106 -13.50 22.10 1.32
CA SER A 106 -14.55 21.81 2.31
C SER A 106 -15.28 20.50 2.02
N ASP A 107 -15.48 20.16 0.74
CA ASP A 107 -16.13 18.92 0.31
C ASP A 107 -15.12 17.75 0.21
N PRO A 108 -15.24 16.74 1.10
CA PRO A 108 -14.34 15.59 1.09
C PRO A 108 -14.37 14.80 -0.22
N ALA A 109 -15.49 14.81 -0.95
CA ALA A 109 -15.61 14.09 -2.22
C ALA A 109 -14.67 14.63 -3.31
N THR A 110 -14.11 15.83 -3.13
CA THR A 110 -13.16 16.45 -4.06
C THR A 110 -11.70 16.33 -3.64
N HIS A 111 -11.42 15.83 -2.44
CA HIS A 111 -10.05 15.75 -1.90
C HIS A 111 -9.09 14.92 -2.74
N TRP A 112 -9.59 13.93 -3.49
CA TRP A 112 -8.74 13.14 -4.41
C TRP A 112 -8.03 14.04 -5.42
N ARG A 113 -8.67 15.11 -5.90
CA ARG A 113 -8.05 16.05 -6.84
C ARG A 113 -6.84 16.73 -6.21
N GLN A 114 -6.93 17.11 -4.93
CA GLN A 114 -5.84 17.75 -4.20
C GLN A 114 -4.66 16.80 -3.97
N VAL A 115 -4.91 15.52 -3.69
CA VAL A 115 -3.81 14.53 -3.58
C VAL A 115 -3.12 14.33 -4.93
N LEU A 116 -3.88 14.35 -6.03
CA LEU A 116 -3.30 14.19 -7.37
C LEU A 116 -2.44 15.39 -7.80
N THR A 117 -2.55 16.57 -7.19
CA THR A 117 -1.64 17.69 -7.50
C THR A 117 -0.19 17.48 -7.04
N LEU A 118 0.08 16.39 -6.30
CA LEU A 118 1.43 15.95 -5.94
C LEU A 118 2.19 15.32 -7.12
N PHE A 119 1.50 15.06 -8.22
CA PHE A 119 2.02 14.49 -9.46
C PHE A 119 2.05 15.55 -10.57
N GLU A 120 2.86 15.33 -11.60
CA GLU A 120 2.78 16.13 -12.83
C GLU A 120 1.63 15.62 -13.70
N SER A 121 1.14 16.47 -14.61
CA SER A 121 -0.01 16.15 -15.46
C SER A 121 0.18 14.93 -16.36
N ASP A 122 1.42 14.61 -16.73
CA ASP A 122 1.81 13.48 -17.58
C ASP A 122 2.19 12.22 -16.79
N ASP A 123 2.31 12.30 -15.46
CA ASP A 123 2.55 11.12 -14.63
C ASP A 123 1.40 10.13 -14.80
N LEU A 124 1.73 8.89 -15.14
CA LEU A 124 0.78 7.79 -15.22
C LEU A 124 0.56 7.19 -13.82
N VAL A 125 -0.60 7.42 -13.22
CA VAL A 125 -0.92 6.94 -11.87
C VAL A 125 -1.90 5.78 -11.96
N TRP A 126 -1.68 4.75 -11.13
CA TRP A 126 -2.65 3.68 -10.96
C TRP A 126 -3.78 4.12 -10.02
N CYS A 127 -5.03 3.94 -10.43
CA CYS A 127 -6.23 4.14 -9.62
C CYS A 127 -7.20 2.97 -9.81
N GLY A 128 -7.59 2.27 -8.73
CA GLY A 128 -8.46 1.09 -8.83
C GLY A 128 -8.82 0.45 -7.50
N GLY A 129 -9.42 -0.75 -7.54
CA GLY A 129 -9.65 -1.64 -6.41
C GLY A 129 -8.43 -2.50 -6.06
N LEU A 130 -8.51 -3.31 -5.00
CA LEU A 130 -7.36 -4.12 -4.53
C LEU A 130 -6.87 -5.13 -5.59
N ALA A 131 -7.79 -5.72 -6.36
CA ALA A 131 -7.51 -6.74 -7.36
C ALA A 131 -7.29 -6.18 -8.79
N ASP A 132 -7.39 -4.87 -8.97
CA ASP A 132 -7.44 -4.22 -10.29
C ASP A 132 -6.03 -3.95 -10.85
N SER A 133 -5.16 -4.95 -10.77
CA SER A 133 -3.77 -4.90 -11.22
C SER A 133 -3.23 -6.28 -11.59
N GLY A 134 -2.31 -6.37 -12.54
CA GLY A 134 -1.61 -7.61 -12.90
C GLY A 134 -2.15 -8.37 -14.12
N LYS A 135 -3.18 -7.85 -14.80
CA LYS A 135 -3.75 -8.44 -16.01
C LYS A 135 -3.81 -7.39 -17.13
N PRO A 136 -3.72 -7.77 -18.42
CA PRO A 136 -3.74 -6.81 -19.53
C PRO A 136 -4.95 -5.86 -19.52
N GLU A 137 -6.12 -6.34 -19.14
CA GLU A 137 -7.34 -5.53 -19.01
C GLU A 137 -7.25 -4.44 -17.92
N HIS A 138 -6.34 -4.59 -16.96
CA HIS A 138 -6.12 -3.60 -15.89
C HIS A 138 -5.25 -2.42 -16.35
N SER A 139 -4.79 -2.40 -17.61
CA SER A 139 -4.09 -1.24 -18.19
C SER A 139 -4.93 0.04 -18.14
N ALA A 140 -6.26 -0.09 -18.23
CA ALA A 140 -7.20 1.02 -18.11
C ALA A 140 -7.20 1.74 -16.74
N ASN A 141 -6.57 1.17 -15.72
CA ASN A 141 -6.43 1.78 -14.39
C ASN A 141 -5.18 2.65 -14.26
N PHE A 142 -4.29 2.65 -15.26
CA PHE A 142 -3.09 3.48 -15.31
C PHE A 142 -3.40 4.67 -16.22
N ILE A 143 -3.65 5.83 -15.63
CA ILE A 143 -4.21 6.99 -16.34
C ILE A 143 -3.32 8.21 -16.06
N PRO A 144 -3.04 9.06 -17.06
CA PRO A 144 -2.34 10.31 -16.84
C PRO A 144 -3.09 11.19 -15.85
N VAL A 145 -2.39 11.84 -14.92
CA VAL A 145 -3.03 12.68 -13.90
C VAL A 145 -3.87 13.80 -14.52
N GLY A 146 -3.41 14.42 -15.62
CA GLY A 146 -4.17 15.45 -16.33
C GLY A 146 -5.52 14.95 -16.83
N GLU A 147 -5.59 13.70 -17.31
CA GLU A 147 -6.85 13.08 -17.72
C GLU A 147 -7.72 12.74 -16.50
N LEU A 148 -7.13 12.19 -15.42
CA LEU A 148 -7.86 11.89 -14.19
C LEU A 148 -8.54 13.13 -13.61
N LEU A 149 -7.85 14.28 -13.60
CA LEU A 149 -8.38 15.53 -13.05
C LEU A 149 -9.56 16.10 -13.85
N GLN A 150 -9.70 15.74 -15.13
CA GLN A 150 -10.83 16.12 -15.98
C GLN A 150 -12.08 15.25 -15.74
N ARG A 151 -11.94 14.13 -15.04
CA ARG A 151 -13.07 13.24 -14.74
C ARG A 151 -13.89 13.76 -13.56
N ASP A 152 -15.17 13.39 -13.56
CA ASP A 152 -16.04 13.64 -12.41
C ASP A 152 -15.60 12.81 -11.20
N ARG A 153 -15.17 11.57 -11.43
CA ARG A 153 -14.63 10.65 -10.41
C ARG A 153 -13.51 9.77 -10.98
N PRO A 154 -12.51 9.39 -10.16
CA PRO A 154 -11.48 8.45 -10.55
C PRO A 154 -12.04 7.01 -10.60
N PRO A 155 -11.34 6.08 -11.29
CA PRO A 155 -11.85 4.72 -11.55
C PRO A 155 -12.10 3.88 -10.30
N GLY A 156 -11.42 4.18 -9.18
CA GLY A 156 -11.52 3.38 -7.98
C GLY A 156 -11.08 4.12 -6.72
N PRO A 157 -11.31 3.49 -5.55
CA PRO A 157 -11.15 4.13 -4.25
C PRO A 157 -9.70 4.13 -3.75
N ARG A 158 -8.75 3.64 -4.54
CA ARG A 158 -7.34 3.56 -4.18
C ARG A 158 -6.47 4.08 -5.31
N PHE A 159 -5.30 4.56 -4.95
CA PHE A 159 -4.27 4.99 -5.89
C PHE A 159 -2.90 4.46 -5.47
N SER A 160 -1.87 4.70 -6.26
CA SER A 160 -0.48 4.42 -5.88
C SER A 160 0.29 5.73 -5.68
N GLY A 161 1.18 5.77 -4.70
CA GLY A 161 2.06 6.91 -4.43
C GLY A 161 3.17 7.12 -5.47
N CYS A 162 3.19 6.34 -6.53
CA CYS A 162 4.23 6.34 -7.56
C CYS A 162 3.64 6.54 -8.97
N ALA A 163 4.49 6.97 -9.89
CA ALA A 163 4.18 7.03 -11.32
C ALA A 163 4.72 5.79 -12.05
N PHE A 164 4.00 5.36 -13.08
CA PHE A 164 4.27 4.16 -13.86
C PHE A 164 4.71 4.50 -15.28
N ARG A 165 5.29 3.51 -15.97
CA ARG A 165 5.65 3.60 -17.38
C ARG A 165 4.42 3.40 -18.25
N GLU A 166 4.43 3.98 -19.45
CA GLU A 166 3.41 3.72 -20.46
C GLU A 166 3.27 2.22 -20.75
N GLY A 167 2.03 1.76 -21.00
CA GLY A 167 1.72 0.34 -21.21
C GLY A 167 1.71 -0.52 -19.94
N SER A 168 1.86 0.08 -18.76
CA SER A 168 1.76 -0.65 -17.49
C SER A 168 0.38 -1.26 -17.30
N PHE A 169 0.35 -2.50 -16.81
CA PHE A 169 -0.88 -3.21 -16.42
C PHE A 169 -0.76 -3.84 -15.03
N SER A 170 0.40 -3.70 -14.38
CA SER A 170 0.65 -4.22 -13.04
C SER A 170 1.38 -3.22 -12.15
N ARG A 171 1.04 -3.22 -10.87
CA ARG A 171 1.66 -2.43 -9.81
C ARG A 171 2.94 -3.09 -9.30
N SER A 172 3.86 -3.39 -10.19
CA SER A 172 5.19 -3.91 -9.83
C SER A 172 6.21 -2.78 -9.81
N ALA A 173 7.25 -2.94 -8.99
CA ALA A 173 8.37 -1.99 -8.96
C ALA A 173 9.05 -1.86 -10.33
N CYS A 174 9.09 -2.92 -11.14
CA CYS A 174 9.69 -2.87 -12.48
C CYS A 174 8.92 -2.00 -13.48
N ASN A 175 7.66 -1.68 -13.20
CA ASN A 175 6.84 -0.80 -14.02
C ASN A 175 6.89 0.67 -13.55
N LEU A 176 7.63 0.97 -12.49
CA LEU A 176 7.76 2.34 -12.00
C LEU A 176 8.62 3.18 -12.96
N SER A 177 8.13 4.38 -13.24
CA SER A 177 8.90 5.46 -13.85
C SER A 177 9.47 6.37 -12.77
N LYS A 178 8.71 6.62 -11.70
CA LYS A 178 9.13 7.49 -10.60
C LYS A 178 8.49 7.09 -9.27
N VAL A 179 9.30 7.07 -8.22
CA VAL A 179 8.81 6.97 -6.83
C VAL A 179 8.59 8.40 -6.33
N ARG A 180 7.36 8.74 -5.88
CA ARG A 180 7.06 10.07 -5.33
C ARG A 180 6.78 10.02 -3.85
N LEU A 181 5.89 9.14 -3.46
CA LEU A 181 5.35 9.03 -2.10
C LEU A 181 5.50 7.59 -1.62
N ARG A 182 5.78 7.45 -0.32
CA ARG A 182 5.64 6.18 0.40
C ARG A 182 4.46 6.26 1.35
N LEU A 183 3.89 5.09 1.66
CA LEU A 183 2.83 4.95 2.65
C LEU A 183 3.43 4.64 4.01
N LEU A 184 2.86 5.27 5.05
CA LEU A 184 2.91 4.76 6.40
C LEU A 184 1.46 4.58 6.86
N GLU A 185 1.08 3.34 7.18
CA GLU A 185 -0.23 3.02 7.73
C GLU A 185 -0.08 2.65 9.21
N ALA A 186 -0.75 3.38 10.09
CA ALA A 186 -0.81 3.07 11.52
C ALA A 186 -2.20 2.52 11.85
N ASP A 187 -2.29 1.23 12.18
CA ASP A 187 -3.56 0.51 12.21
C ASP A 187 -3.94 -0.05 13.60
N ALA A 188 -2.99 -0.18 14.53
CA ALA A 188 -3.23 -0.73 15.87
C ALA A 188 -2.31 -0.11 16.95
N LEU A 189 -2.77 0.98 17.56
CA LEU A 189 -2.10 1.74 18.62
C LEU A 189 -2.77 1.63 20.00
N VAL A 190 -4.09 1.41 20.04
CA VAL A 190 -4.90 1.68 21.25
C VAL A 190 -5.47 0.41 21.89
N GLY A 191 -5.43 -0.73 21.21
CA GLY A 191 -5.97 -1.99 21.72
C GLY A 191 -5.05 -2.72 22.72
N PHE A 192 -4.76 -2.15 23.89
CA PHE A 192 -4.06 -2.90 24.94
C PHE A 192 -5.07 -3.75 25.71
N GLY A 193 -5.13 -5.06 25.41
CA GLY A 193 -5.79 -6.01 26.32
C GLY A 193 -4.97 -6.19 27.61
N ASP A 194 -5.57 -6.86 28.61
CA ASP A 194 -4.99 -7.10 29.94
C ASP A 194 -3.57 -7.70 29.95
N SER A 195 -3.11 -8.25 28.83
CA SER A 195 -1.71 -8.60 28.58
C SER A 195 -1.00 -7.50 27.75
N ALA A 196 -0.51 -6.47 28.44
CA ALA A 196 0.03 -5.20 27.92
C ALA A 196 1.26 -5.25 26.96
N ARG A 197 1.30 -6.12 25.94
CA ARG A 197 2.48 -6.24 25.05
C ARG A 197 2.21 -6.30 23.55
N VAL A 198 0.99 -6.52 23.11
CA VAL A 198 0.65 -6.54 21.68
C VAL A 198 -0.60 -5.70 21.46
N PRO A 199 -0.55 -4.64 20.63
CA PRO A 199 -1.75 -3.91 20.23
C PRO A 199 -2.72 -4.86 19.52
N ARG A 200 -3.94 -4.99 20.04
CA ARG A 200 -5.05 -5.61 19.32
C ARG A 200 -5.69 -4.60 18.39
N GLN A 201 -6.42 -5.12 17.42
CA GLN A 201 -7.21 -4.30 16.52
C GLN A 201 -8.35 -3.58 17.28
N PRO A 202 -8.61 -2.29 16.99
CA PRO A 202 -9.77 -1.58 17.53
C PRO A 202 -11.08 -2.32 17.23
N THR A 203 -11.91 -2.57 18.24
CA THR A 203 -13.14 -3.37 18.10
C THR A 203 -14.37 -2.51 17.91
N ASP A 204 -14.46 -1.39 18.61
CA ASP A 204 -15.59 -0.47 18.59
C ASP A 204 -15.22 0.91 18.00
N ASP A 205 -16.21 1.76 17.83
CA ASP A 205 -16.05 3.07 17.18
C ASP A 205 -15.20 4.03 18.02
N PHE A 206 -15.26 3.93 19.35
CA PHE A 206 -14.45 4.75 20.26
C PHE A 206 -12.97 4.37 20.15
N GLU A 207 -12.65 3.08 20.17
CA GLU A 207 -11.28 2.60 19.97
C GLU A 207 -10.75 2.97 18.59
N ARG A 208 -11.57 2.89 17.54
CA ARG A 208 -11.16 3.30 16.18
C ARG A 208 -10.84 4.78 16.12
N GLU A 209 -11.68 5.60 16.75
CA GLU A 209 -11.46 7.03 16.82
C GLU A 209 -10.18 7.38 17.58
N LEU A 210 -9.99 6.79 18.75
CA LEU A 210 -8.79 6.95 19.56
C LEU A 210 -7.54 6.46 18.81
N ASN A 211 -7.66 5.38 18.03
CA ASN A 211 -6.58 4.86 17.19
C ASN A 211 -6.17 5.83 16.08
N ARG A 212 -7.14 6.39 15.36
CA ARG A 212 -6.91 7.42 14.33
C ARG A 212 -6.23 8.65 14.92
N MET A 213 -6.73 9.12 16.06
CA MET A 213 -6.17 10.25 16.79
C MET A 213 -4.74 9.98 17.26
N ALA A 214 -4.44 8.78 17.76
CA ALA A 214 -3.10 8.39 18.22
C ALA A 214 -2.09 8.20 17.06
N ALA A 215 -2.56 7.87 15.86
CA ALA A 215 -1.70 7.72 14.68
C ALA A 215 -1.00 9.02 14.28
N VAL A 216 -1.66 10.16 14.50
CA VAL A 216 -1.15 11.50 14.21
C VAL A 216 0.16 11.78 14.96
N PRO A 217 0.21 11.85 16.30
CA PRO A 217 1.47 12.12 17.01
C PRO A 217 2.55 11.07 16.73
N LEU A 218 2.20 9.80 16.48
CA LEU A 218 3.17 8.80 16.02
C LEU A 218 3.86 9.24 14.73
N VAL A 219 3.09 9.55 13.68
CA VAL A 219 3.63 9.94 12.37
C VAL A 219 4.54 11.16 12.48
N TRP A 220 4.17 12.19 13.24
CA TRP A 220 5.06 13.36 13.42
C TRP A 220 6.30 13.06 14.25
N SER A 221 6.19 12.19 15.25
CA SER A 221 7.34 11.78 16.05
C SER A 221 8.33 11.01 15.18
N MET A 222 7.82 10.11 14.33
CA MET A 222 8.62 9.42 13.32
C MET A 222 9.26 10.40 12.34
N ALA A 223 8.48 11.36 11.81
CA ALA A 223 8.99 12.38 10.90
C ALA A 223 10.17 13.16 11.52
N LYS A 224 10.03 13.56 12.79
CA LYS A 224 11.07 14.28 13.54
C LYS A 224 12.31 13.42 13.81
N LEU A 225 12.11 12.15 14.18
CA LEU A 225 13.21 11.24 14.56
C LEU A 225 14.00 10.73 13.35
N ILE A 226 13.30 10.44 12.25
CA ILE A 226 13.87 9.86 11.03
C ILE A 226 14.27 10.96 10.03
N GLY A 227 13.64 12.13 10.12
CA GLY A 227 13.90 13.25 9.22
C GLY A 227 13.16 13.15 7.88
N PHE A 228 12.05 12.42 7.81
CA PHE A 228 11.20 12.42 6.60
C PHE A 228 10.20 13.58 6.62
N GLU A 229 9.78 14.01 5.43
CA GLU A 229 8.73 15.01 5.27
C GLU A 229 7.35 14.34 5.15
N VAL A 230 6.40 14.76 5.99
CA VAL A 230 4.98 14.40 5.86
C VAL A 230 4.36 15.29 4.79
N ILE A 231 3.88 14.68 3.72
CA ILE A 231 3.25 15.36 2.58
C ILE A 231 1.74 15.40 2.72
N GLY A 232 1.15 14.36 3.29
CA GLY A 232 -0.29 14.31 3.48
C GLY A 232 -0.73 13.31 4.52
N LEU A 233 -1.93 13.52 5.06
CA LEU A 233 -2.58 12.58 5.95
C LEU A 233 -4.00 12.34 5.53
N ILE A 234 -4.38 11.08 5.47
CA ILE A 234 -5.69 10.65 5.04
C ILE A 234 -6.34 9.86 6.18
N ASP A 235 -7.45 10.37 6.70
CA ASP A 235 -8.39 9.54 7.47
C ASP A 235 -9.00 8.53 6.51
N THR A 236 -8.85 7.25 6.79
CA THR A 236 -9.36 6.20 5.93
C THR A 236 -10.88 6.03 6.00
N GLY A 237 -11.54 6.67 6.97
CA GLY A 237 -12.96 6.45 7.29
C GLY A 237 -13.18 5.17 8.11
N ASN A 238 -12.13 4.62 8.74
CA ASN A 238 -12.25 3.44 9.57
C ASN A 238 -11.32 3.49 10.79
N LYS A 239 -10.28 2.66 10.86
CA LYS A 239 -9.42 2.55 12.04
C LYS A 239 -8.06 3.23 11.87
N SER A 240 -7.61 3.45 10.64
CA SER A 240 -6.24 3.89 10.35
C SER A 240 -6.20 5.30 9.78
N VAL A 241 -5.08 5.97 10.01
CA VAL A 241 -4.65 7.15 9.25
C VAL A 241 -3.51 6.72 8.34
N HIS A 242 -3.60 7.12 7.08
CA HIS A 242 -2.55 6.89 6.09
C HIS A 242 -1.72 8.15 5.98
N ALA A 243 -0.42 8.04 6.23
CA ALA A 243 0.53 9.11 5.99
C ALA A 243 1.23 8.93 4.64
N LEU A 244 1.19 9.99 3.84
CA LEU A 244 1.96 10.14 2.63
C LEU A 244 3.26 10.83 3.01
N ILE A 245 4.37 10.15 2.85
CA ILE A 245 5.70 10.69 3.15
C ILE A 245 6.50 10.82 1.86
N ARG A 246 7.36 11.84 1.77
CA ARG A 246 8.24 11.98 0.61
C ARG A 246 9.21 10.80 0.55
N ALA A 247 9.38 10.24 -0.63
CA ALA A 247 10.30 9.11 -0.80
C ALA A 247 11.76 9.57 -0.70
N ALA A 248 12.43 9.20 0.39
CA ALA A 248 13.90 9.14 0.46
C ALA A 248 14.34 7.66 0.42
N GLU A 249 15.44 7.36 -0.25
CA GLU A 249 15.91 5.97 -0.44
C GLU A 249 16.43 5.33 0.87
N ASP A 250 16.97 6.13 1.78
CA ASP A 250 17.70 5.70 2.99
C ASP A 250 16.83 5.63 4.26
N GLN A 251 15.65 6.25 4.26
CA GLN A 251 14.82 6.40 5.48
C GLN A 251 13.89 5.22 5.77
N SER A 252 13.57 4.39 4.78
CA SER A 252 12.56 3.33 4.96
C SER A 252 13.00 2.22 5.90
N ALA A 253 14.29 1.89 5.90
CA ALA A 253 14.84 0.94 6.88
C ALA A 253 14.70 1.47 8.31
N GLN A 254 14.78 2.79 8.52
CA GLN A 254 14.65 3.41 9.84
C GLN A 254 13.21 3.40 10.34
N CYS A 255 12.23 3.57 9.44
CA CYS A 255 10.81 3.47 9.80
C CYS A 255 10.43 2.09 10.37
N LEU A 256 11.18 1.03 10.04
CA LEU A 256 10.95 -0.31 10.60
C LEU A 256 11.16 -0.39 12.13
N MET A 257 11.80 0.60 12.76
CA MET A 257 11.81 0.76 14.23
C MET A 257 10.41 0.83 14.83
N PHE A 258 9.44 1.31 14.06
CA PHE A 258 8.06 1.49 14.47
C PHE A 258 7.14 0.41 13.91
N SER A 259 7.70 -0.71 13.41
CA SER A 259 6.93 -1.83 12.83
C SER A 259 5.96 -2.52 13.81
N GLU A 260 6.04 -2.22 15.11
CA GLU A 260 5.02 -2.63 16.09
C GLU A 260 3.77 -1.73 16.09
N PHE A 261 3.85 -0.57 15.44
CA PHE A 261 2.81 0.48 15.38
C PHE A 261 2.31 0.77 13.96
N ILE A 262 3.09 0.39 12.95
CA ILE A 262 2.81 0.63 11.53
C ILE A 262 2.83 -0.69 10.76
N ASP A 263 2.09 -0.74 9.66
CA ASP A 263 2.20 -1.83 8.69
C ASP A 263 3.54 -1.73 7.93
N PRO A 264 4.50 -2.65 8.16
CA PRO A 264 5.78 -2.61 7.47
C PRO A 264 5.65 -2.94 5.98
N ASP A 265 4.65 -3.73 5.58
CA ASP A 265 4.47 -4.10 4.18
C ASP A 265 3.96 -2.89 3.37
N ALA A 266 3.07 -2.08 3.95
CA ALA A 266 2.65 -0.81 3.35
C ALA A 266 3.83 0.15 3.07
N LEU A 267 4.80 0.18 3.98
CA LEU A 267 6.00 1.01 3.87
C LEU A 267 7.02 0.47 2.85
N LEU A 268 7.22 -0.85 2.84
CA LEU A 268 8.23 -1.50 2.01
C LEU A 268 7.75 -1.67 0.55
N HIS A 269 6.46 -1.84 0.33
CA HIS A 269 5.89 -1.95 -1.00
C HIS A 269 5.58 -0.57 -1.58
N LEU A 270 6.52 -0.02 -2.35
CA LEU A 270 6.39 1.27 -3.06
C LEU A 270 5.10 1.40 -3.89
N THR A 271 4.58 0.27 -4.37
CA THR A 271 3.38 0.21 -5.21
C THR A 271 2.12 -0.15 -4.43
N ALA A 272 2.18 -0.16 -3.08
CA ALA A 272 1.05 -0.47 -2.23
C ALA A 272 -0.18 0.40 -2.57
N PRO A 273 -1.39 -0.17 -2.59
CA PRO A 273 -2.61 0.60 -2.76
C PRO A 273 -2.82 1.54 -1.58
N LEU A 274 -2.85 2.83 -1.85
CA LEU A 274 -3.22 3.88 -0.92
C LEU A 274 -4.72 4.14 -0.99
N ARG A 275 -5.38 4.43 0.13
CA ARG A 275 -6.73 4.99 0.08
C ARG A 275 -6.70 6.34 -0.62
N LEU A 276 -7.55 6.53 -1.63
CA LEU A 276 -7.78 7.82 -2.23
C LEU A 276 -8.87 8.55 -1.42
N PRO A 277 -8.66 9.81 -0.98
CA PRO A 277 -9.65 10.52 -0.18
C PRO A 277 -10.90 10.87 -1.01
N GLY A 278 -12.05 10.99 -0.36
CA GLY A 278 -13.33 11.25 -1.01
C GLY A 278 -14.11 10.00 -1.42
N PHE A 279 -13.68 8.82 -0.96
CA PHE A 279 -14.36 7.55 -1.22
C PHE A 279 -14.89 6.94 0.08
N PRO A 280 -16.08 6.33 0.07
CA PRO A 280 -16.59 5.62 1.23
C PRO A 280 -15.73 4.39 1.51
N HIS A 281 -15.39 4.18 2.77
CA HIS A 281 -14.70 2.99 3.23
C HIS A 281 -15.64 1.77 3.20
N GLU A 282 -15.16 0.62 2.73
CA GLU A 282 -16.04 -0.51 2.39
C GLU A 282 -16.75 -1.12 3.60
N LYS A 283 -16.18 -0.98 4.81
CA LYS A 283 -16.73 -1.57 6.04
C LYS A 283 -17.67 -0.64 6.82
N THR A 284 -17.47 0.66 6.70
CA THR A 284 -18.09 1.68 7.57
C THR A 284 -18.97 2.65 6.78
N GLY A 285 -18.78 2.77 5.47
CA GLY A 285 -19.46 3.75 4.62
C GLY A 285 -18.96 5.18 4.80
N GLU A 286 -18.16 5.47 5.84
CA GLU A 286 -17.59 6.80 6.06
C GLU A 286 -16.65 7.19 4.92
N LEU A 287 -16.73 8.44 4.48
CA LEU A 287 -15.81 8.99 3.48
C LEU A 287 -14.41 9.09 4.06
N SER A 288 -13.43 8.59 3.31
CA SER A 288 -12.03 8.92 3.54
C SER A 288 -11.81 10.43 3.33
N GLN A 289 -10.99 11.05 4.17
CA GLN A 289 -10.79 12.50 4.15
C GLN A 289 -9.30 12.84 4.17
N LEU A 290 -8.91 13.82 3.39
CA LEU A 290 -7.62 14.48 3.51
C LEU A 290 -7.67 15.40 4.72
N LEU A 291 -6.74 15.20 5.66
CA LEU A 291 -6.64 15.96 6.90
C LEU A 291 -5.49 16.96 6.88
N TYR A 292 -4.45 16.68 6.12
CA TYR A 292 -3.26 17.51 5.98
C TYR A 292 -2.71 17.35 4.57
N LEU A 293 -2.22 18.43 3.98
CA LEU A 293 -1.51 18.41 2.70
C LEU A 293 -0.45 19.51 2.67
N ASN A 294 0.75 19.12 2.26
CA ASN A 294 1.86 20.03 2.00
C ASN A 294 2.31 19.87 0.55
N THR A 295 1.82 20.73 -0.33
CA THR A 295 2.21 20.78 -1.74
C THR A 295 3.46 21.62 -1.98
N ASN A 296 4.06 22.20 -0.94
CA ASN A 296 5.26 23.00 -1.12
C ASN A 296 6.36 22.10 -1.69
N ARG A 297 6.71 22.37 -2.95
CA ARG A 297 7.83 21.72 -3.61
C ARG A 297 9.08 22.36 -3.03
N THR A 298 9.56 21.88 -1.88
CA THR A 298 10.96 22.07 -1.56
C THR A 298 11.71 21.31 -2.66
N THR A 299 12.25 22.06 -3.62
CA THR A 299 13.11 21.55 -4.68
C THR A 299 14.21 20.73 -4.00
N ALA A 300 14.12 19.41 -4.10
CA ALA A 300 15.23 18.51 -3.88
C ALA A 300 16.04 18.45 -5.17
#